data_AF-A0A5J4J6F7-F1
#
_entry.id   AF-A0A5J4J6F7-F1
#
_cell.length_a   1.000
_cell.length_b   1.000
_cell.length_c   1.000
_cell.angle_alpha   90.00
_cell.angle_beta   90.00
_cell.angle_gamma   90.00
#
_symmetry.space_group_name_H-M   'P 1'
#
loop_
_entity.id
_entity.type
_entity.pdbx_description
1 polymer ?
#
loop_
_entity_poly.entity_id
_entity_poly.type
_entity_poly.pdbx_seq_one_letter_code
_entity_poly.pdbx_strand_id
1 'polypeptide(L)'
;MGGQITQGNIRNFESMFGATLPATLIITVFEALLWSFGIHGSNVVGGIMQPIWLALTADNAAAFAAGKALPHIVNYQFYSNFMKIGGFGGTFGLALLLLFASKSSQYRALGKLAIVPGFFGINEPIIFGMPIVLNPIMIIPFILTPLVLCVVAYFAMASGLVPYTNGTNIPWTTPPVIA
;
A
#
# COMPACT_ATOMS: atom_id res chain seq x y z
N MET A 1 -12.97 -6.58 35.12
CA MET A 1 -11.60 -7.12 34.94
C MET A 1 -11.43 -8.00 33.70
N GLY A 2 -12.49 -8.58 33.09
CA GLY A 2 -12.35 -9.38 31.86
C GLY A 2 -12.00 -8.59 30.58
N GLY A 3 -12.46 -7.33 30.43
CA GLY A 3 -12.26 -6.56 29.20
C GLY A 3 -10.83 -6.09 28.92
N GLN A 4 -10.01 -5.86 29.96
CA GLN A 4 -8.62 -5.42 29.80
C GLN A 4 -7.68 -6.56 29.37
N ILE A 5 -7.96 -7.81 29.78
CA ILE A 5 -7.17 -8.98 29.39
C ILE A 5 -7.43 -9.32 27.92
N THR A 6 -8.68 -9.23 27.47
CA THR A 6 -9.03 -9.46 26.06
C THR A 6 -8.47 -8.36 25.14
N GLN A 7 -8.55 -7.08 25.55
CA GLN A 7 -7.91 -5.98 24.80
C GLN A 7 -6.38 -6.10 24.73
N GLY A 8 -5.74 -6.53 25.82
CA GLY A 8 -4.29 -6.78 25.84
C GLY A 8 -3.86 -7.88 24.87
N ASN A 9 -4.63 -8.97 24.79
CA ASN A 9 -4.35 -10.07 23.85
C ASN A 9 -4.58 -9.68 22.39
N ILE A 10 -5.60 -8.86 22.11
CA ILE A 10 -5.89 -8.33 20.76
C ILE A 10 -4.77 -7.36 20.33
N ARG A 11 -4.32 -6.47 21.21
CA ARG A 11 -3.19 -5.56 20.93
C ARG A 11 -1.87 -6.28 20.68
N ASN A 12 -1.60 -7.32 21.46
CA ASN A 12 -0.43 -8.18 21.22
C ASN A 12 -0.53 -8.86 19.86
N PHE A 13 -1.71 -9.38 19.49
CA PHE A 13 -1.94 -9.96 18.17
C PHE A 13 -1.75 -8.97 17.01
N GLU A 14 -2.29 -7.75 17.12
CA GLU A 14 -2.12 -6.67 16.13
C GLU A 14 -0.65 -6.30 15.92
N SER A 15 0.10 -6.15 17.02
CA SER A 15 1.54 -5.85 16.99
C SER A 15 2.39 -7.00 16.46
N MET A 16 2.00 -8.26 16.69
CA MET A 16 2.77 -9.44 16.28
C MET A 16 2.59 -9.79 14.81
N PHE A 17 1.40 -9.56 14.24
CA PHE A 17 1.08 -10.01 12.86
C PHE A 17 0.81 -8.88 11.86
N GLY A 18 0.41 -7.67 12.28
CA GLY A 18 0.04 -6.59 11.35
C GLY A 18 1.02 -5.42 11.28
N ALA A 19 1.86 -5.25 12.30
CA ALA A 19 2.72 -4.08 12.46
C ALA A 19 4.19 -4.29 12.04
N THR A 20 4.59 -5.53 11.73
CA THR A 20 5.99 -5.85 11.44
C THR A 20 6.30 -5.80 9.94
N LEU A 21 7.54 -5.43 9.61
CA LEU A 21 8.01 -5.43 8.23
C LEU A 21 7.88 -6.81 7.55
N PRO A 22 8.32 -7.94 8.16
CA PRO A 22 8.19 -9.25 7.53
C PRO A 22 6.73 -9.63 7.23
N ALA A 23 5.80 -9.35 8.15
CA ALA A 23 4.39 -9.64 7.92
C ALA A 23 3.81 -8.79 6.78
N THR A 24 4.16 -7.50 6.75
CA THR A 24 3.75 -6.58 5.68
C THR A 24 4.24 -7.06 4.31
N LEU A 25 5.49 -7.53 4.21
CA LEU A 25 6.03 -8.10 2.97
C LEU A 25 5.29 -9.36 2.53
N ILE A 26 5.01 -10.29 3.47
CA ILE A 26 4.25 -11.52 3.16
C ILE A 26 2.85 -11.19 2.65
N ILE A 27 2.14 -10.28 3.32
CA ILE A 27 0.81 -9.82 2.92
C ILE A 27 0.86 -9.17 1.53
N THR A 28 1.90 -8.37 1.26
CA THR A 28 2.08 -7.71 -0.05
C THR A 28 2.30 -8.73 -1.17
N VAL A 29 3.08 -9.80 -0.93
CA VAL A 29 3.22 -10.89 -1.90
C VAL A 29 1.88 -11.57 -2.15
N PHE A 30 1.13 -11.87 -1.09
CA PHE A 30 -0.19 -12.49 -1.22
C PHE A 30 -1.18 -11.61 -2.01
N GLU A 31 -1.21 -10.31 -1.73
CA GLU A 31 -2.01 -9.33 -2.47
C GLU A 31 -1.64 -9.29 -3.96
N ALA A 32 -0.34 -9.27 -4.26
CA ALA A 32 0.17 -9.26 -5.63
C ALA A 32 -0.21 -10.52 -6.40
N LEU A 33 -0.14 -11.69 -5.74
CA LEU A 33 -0.55 -12.97 -6.34
C LEU A 33 -2.03 -12.96 -6.70
N LEU A 34 -2.91 -12.49 -5.80
CA LEU A 34 -4.34 -12.39 -6.09
C LEU A 34 -4.60 -11.51 -7.32
N TRP A 35 -3.99 -10.33 -7.38
CA TRP A 35 -4.07 -9.44 -8.54
C TRP A 35 -3.52 -10.10 -9.82
N SER A 36 -2.47 -10.90 -9.69
CA SER A 36 -1.88 -11.65 -10.81
C SER A 36 -2.82 -12.71 -11.39
N PHE A 37 -3.80 -13.18 -10.62
CA PHE A 37 -4.87 -14.08 -11.06
C PHE A 37 -6.19 -13.37 -11.39
N GLY A 38 -6.19 -12.03 -11.44
CA GLY A 38 -7.38 -11.23 -11.76
C GLY A 38 -8.37 -11.07 -10.60
N ILE A 39 -7.98 -11.50 -9.39
CA ILE A 39 -8.75 -11.27 -8.17
C ILE A 39 -8.31 -9.92 -7.59
N HIS A 40 -9.25 -9.10 -7.14
CA HIS A 40 -8.94 -7.80 -6.56
C HIS A 40 -8.26 -7.96 -5.18
N GLY A 41 -6.95 -8.21 -5.18
CA GLY A 41 -6.18 -8.60 -4.00
C GLY A 41 -6.31 -7.62 -2.84
N SER A 42 -6.36 -6.32 -3.14
CA SER A 42 -6.51 -5.27 -2.13
C SER A 42 -7.80 -5.36 -1.33
N ASN A 43 -8.88 -5.86 -1.93
CA ASN A 43 -10.17 -5.98 -1.24
C ASN A 43 -10.16 -7.23 -0.35
N VAL A 44 -9.58 -8.32 -0.83
CA VAL A 44 -9.43 -9.57 -0.07
C VAL A 44 -8.53 -9.34 1.14
N VAL A 45 -7.35 -8.76 0.93
CA VAL A 45 -6.42 -8.42 2.01
C VAL A 45 -7.02 -7.36 2.94
N GLY A 46 -7.63 -6.32 2.39
CA GLY A 46 -8.29 -5.27 3.16
C GLY A 46 -9.38 -5.81 4.09
N GLY A 47 -10.16 -6.80 3.66
CA GLY A 47 -11.20 -7.42 4.49
C GLY A 47 -10.68 -8.07 5.79
N ILE A 48 -9.37 -8.37 5.87
CA ILE A 48 -8.73 -8.98 7.04
C ILE A 48 -7.80 -7.98 7.73
N MET A 49 -6.96 -7.30 6.96
CA MET A 49 -5.86 -6.48 7.48
C MET A 49 -6.26 -5.05 7.81
N GLN A 50 -7.28 -4.50 7.15
CA GLN A 50 -7.65 -3.10 7.34
C GLN A 50 -8.06 -2.77 8.80
N PRO A 51 -8.84 -3.61 9.52
CA PRO A 51 -9.13 -3.36 10.94
C PRO A 51 -7.87 -3.27 11.80
N ILE A 52 -6.88 -4.14 11.54
CA ILE A 52 -5.60 -4.16 12.25
C ILE A 52 -4.83 -2.88 11.97
N TRP A 53 -4.68 -2.50 10.70
CA TRP A 53 -3.98 -1.28 10.31
C TRP A 53 -4.66 0.00 10.80
N LEU A 54 -6.00 0.02 10.88
CA LEU A 54 -6.75 1.15 11.43
C LEU A 54 -6.59 1.26 12.95
N ALA A 55 -6.49 0.15 13.68
CA ALA A 55 -6.16 0.17 15.11
C ALA A 55 -4.78 0.80 15.35
N LEU A 56 -3.76 0.41 14.56
CA LEU A 56 -2.42 1.01 14.63
C LEU A 56 -2.42 2.50 14.24
N THR A 57 -3.28 2.88 13.29
CA THR A 57 -3.48 4.29 12.89
C THR A 57 -4.07 5.10 14.05
N ALA A 58 -5.04 4.53 14.78
CA ALA A 58 -5.66 5.16 15.94
C ALA A 58 -4.69 5.33 17.11
N ASP A 59 -3.82 4.35 17.35
CA ASP A 59 -2.74 4.47 18.35
C ASP A 59 -1.78 5.62 18.02
N ASN A 60 -1.38 5.77 16.74
CA ASN A 60 -0.58 6.92 16.30
C ASN A 60 -1.32 8.25 16.46
N ALA A 61 -2.60 8.31 16.11
CA ALA A 61 -3.42 9.52 16.28
C ALA A 61 -3.50 9.95 17.75
N ALA A 62 -3.69 9.00 18.66
CA ALA A 62 -3.72 9.25 20.10
C ALA A 62 -2.36 9.73 20.64
N ALA A 63 -1.25 9.14 20.17
CA ALA A 63 0.09 9.58 20.53
C ALA A 63 0.38 11.00 20.02
N PHE A 64 0.00 11.30 18.77
CA PHE A 64 0.14 12.62 18.15
C PHE A 64 -0.62 13.69 18.93
N ALA A 65 -1.90 13.44 19.24
CA ALA A 65 -2.74 14.36 20.01
C ALA A 65 -2.20 14.63 21.43
N ALA A 66 -1.48 13.66 22.01
CA ALA A 66 -0.83 13.79 23.31
C ALA A 66 0.58 14.39 23.25
N GLY A 67 1.09 14.76 22.07
CA GLY A 67 2.45 15.25 21.89
C GLY A 67 3.53 14.20 22.17
N LYS A 68 3.21 12.91 22.04
CA LYS A 68 4.10 11.78 22.30
C LYS A 68 4.69 11.23 21.00
N ALA A 69 5.77 10.46 21.13
CA ALA A 69 6.35 9.74 20.00
C ALA A 69 5.35 8.75 19.39
N LEU A 70 5.33 8.66 18.06
CA LEU A 70 4.42 7.80 17.32
C LEU A 70 4.88 6.33 17.43
N PRO A 71 4.03 5.41 17.92
CA PRO A 71 4.45 4.04 18.22
C PRO A 71 4.67 3.16 16.99
N HIS A 72 3.98 3.40 15.87
CA HIS A 72 3.92 2.47 14.75
C HIS A 72 4.40 3.08 13.43
N ILE A 73 5.34 2.43 12.76
CA ILE A 73 5.70 2.74 11.36
C ILE A 73 4.62 2.19 10.42
N VAL A 74 4.30 0.90 10.57
CA VAL A 74 3.28 0.24 9.76
C VAL A 74 1.91 0.53 10.36
N ASN A 75 1.07 1.18 9.56
CA ASN A 75 -0.35 1.38 9.82
C ASN A 75 -1.08 1.54 8.47
N TYR A 76 -2.36 1.95 8.49
CA TYR A 76 -3.14 2.03 7.27
C TYR A 76 -2.57 3.04 6.27
N GLN A 77 -2.11 4.19 6.75
CA GLN A 77 -1.57 5.26 5.92
C GLN A 77 -0.19 4.91 5.34
N PHE A 78 0.63 4.15 6.08
CA PHE A 78 1.86 3.57 5.53
C PHE A 78 1.54 2.67 4.31
N TYR A 79 0.56 1.78 4.46
CA TYR A 79 0.12 0.89 3.39
C TYR A 79 -0.52 1.63 2.21
N SER A 80 -1.45 2.56 2.46
CA SER A 80 -2.17 3.24 1.38
C SER A 80 -1.31 4.27 0.63
N ASN A 81 -0.48 5.05 1.34
CA ASN A 81 0.14 6.23 0.72
C ASN A 81 1.55 5.94 0.21
N PHE A 82 2.29 5.04 0.88
CA PHE A 82 3.69 4.76 0.54
C PHE A 82 3.86 3.48 -0.29
N MET A 83 3.08 2.43 0.00
CA MET A 83 3.20 1.17 -0.73
C MET A 83 2.36 1.13 -2.02
N LYS A 84 1.27 1.91 -2.08
CA LYS A 84 0.28 1.84 -3.17
C LYS A 84 0.23 3.10 -4.03
N ILE A 85 1.42 3.63 -4.34
CA ILE A 85 1.56 4.76 -5.24
C ILE A 85 1.06 4.35 -6.63
N GLY A 86 -0.04 4.97 -7.05
CA GLY A 86 -0.67 4.66 -8.32
C GLY A 86 -1.66 3.51 -8.32
N GLY A 87 -1.99 2.99 -7.13
CA GLY A 87 -2.67 1.73 -6.91
C GLY A 87 -1.67 0.63 -6.53
N PHE A 88 -2.07 -0.62 -6.66
CA PHE A 88 -1.17 -1.73 -6.36
C PHE A 88 -0.15 -1.96 -7.48
N GLY A 89 1.11 -2.25 -7.13
CA GLY A 89 2.16 -2.60 -8.09
C GLY A 89 3.01 -1.43 -8.61
N GLY A 90 2.83 -0.21 -8.09
CA GLY A 90 3.56 0.98 -8.58
C GLY A 90 3.09 1.43 -9.96
N THR A 91 1.81 1.22 -10.27
CA THR A 91 1.22 1.39 -11.61
C THR A 91 1.20 2.83 -12.12
N PHE A 92 1.33 3.84 -11.25
CA PHE A 92 1.49 5.22 -11.71
C PHE A 92 2.85 5.44 -12.39
N GLY A 93 3.93 4.88 -11.83
CA GLY A 93 5.24 4.88 -12.49
C GLY A 93 5.19 4.15 -13.84
N LEU A 94 4.46 3.03 -13.90
CA LEU A 94 4.23 2.32 -15.16
C LEU A 94 3.43 3.16 -16.17
N ALA A 95 2.36 3.83 -15.74
CA ALA A 95 1.57 4.72 -16.61
C ALA A 95 2.42 5.86 -17.20
N LEU A 96 3.31 6.45 -16.40
CA LEU A 96 4.29 7.43 -16.87
C LEU A 96 5.24 6.84 -17.92
N LEU A 97 5.79 5.65 -17.69
CA LEU A 97 6.65 4.96 -18.66
C LEU A 97 5.89 4.63 -19.96
N LEU A 98 4.64 4.19 -19.86
CA LEU A 98 3.81 3.93 -21.03
C LEU A 98 3.55 5.20 -21.84
N LEU A 99 3.24 6.30 -21.16
CA LEU A 99 2.94 7.59 -21.77
C LEU A 99 4.16 8.18 -22.49
N PHE A 100 5.30 8.22 -21.81
CA PHE A 100 6.48 8.97 -22.26
C PHE A 100 7.54 8.10 -22.96
N ALA A 101 7.76 6.87 -22.51
CA ALA A 101 8.86 6.03 -22.98
C ALA A 101 8.44 4.89 -23.95
N SER A 102 7.15 4.55 -24.03
CA SER A 102 6.70 3.44 -24.90
C SER A 102 6.86 3.76 -26.38
N LYS A 103 7.32 2.78 -27.18
CA LYS A 103 7.35 2.89 -28.64
C LYS A 103 6.03 2.47 -29.30
N SER A 104 5.17 1.73 -28.59
CA SER A 104 3.88 1.27 -29.09
C SER A 104 2.82 2.37 -28.96
N SER A 105 2.09 2.63 -30.05
CA SER A 105 0.97 3.58 -30.06
C SER A 105 -0.15 3.13 -29.12
N GLN A 106 -0.45 1.83 -29.07
CA GLN A 106 -1.44 1.24 -28.17
C GLN A 106 -1.07 1.47 -26.70
N TYR A 107 0.17 1.17 -26.33
CA TYR A 107 0.62 1.37 -24.94
C TYR A 107 0.72 2.84 -24.56
N ARG A 108 1.11 3.72 -25.49
CA ARG A 108 1.05 5.16 -25.23
C ARG A 108 -0.38 5.64 -25.02
N ALA A 109 -1.35 5.14 -25.79
CA ALA A 109 -2.77 5.42 -25.57
C ALA A 109 -3.24 4.92 -24.20
N LEU A 110 -2.83 3.72 -23.80
CA LEU A 110 -3.11 3.19 -22.47
C LEU A 110 -2.55 4.07 -21.35
N GLY A 111 -1.29 4.51 -21.46
CA GLY A 111 -0.67 5.44 -20.51
C GLY A 111 -1.44 6.75 -20.38
N LYS A 112 -1.95 7.31 -21.50
CA LYS A 112 -2.80 8.51 -21.48
C LYS A 112 -4.11 8.29 -20.73
N LEU A 113 -4.76 7.14 -20.91
CA LEU A 113 -6.01 6.80 -20.23
C LEU A 113 -5.80 6.53 -18.74
N ALA A 114 -4.67 5.94 -18.39
CA ALA A 114 -4.38 5.50 -17.03
C ALA A 114 -3.78 6.57 -16.11
N ILE A 115 -3.17 7.64 -16.65
CA ILE A 115 -2.39 8.58 -15.83
C ILE A 115 -3.25 9.31 -14.80
N VAL A 116 -4.46 9.74 -15.20
CA VAL A 116 -5.39 10.45 -14.32
C VAL A 116 -5.93 9.53 -13.23
N PRO A 117 -6.56 8.37 -13.52
CA PRO A 117 -7.00 7.46 -12.46
C PRO A 117 -5.84 6.99 -11.59
N GLY A 118 -4.68 6.70 -12.19
CA GLY A 118 -3.47 6.33 -11.46
C GLY A 118 -3.01 7.39 -10.48
N PHE A 119 -3.14 8.69 -10.79
CA PHE A 119 -2.81 9.75 -9.85
C PHE A 119 -3.67 9.72 -8.56
N PHE A 120 -4.88 9.17 -8.65
CA PHE A 120 -5.79 8.94 -7.52
C PHE A 120 -5.78 7.48 -7.04
N GLY A 121 -4.72 6.73 -7.33
CA GLY A 121 -4.55 5.36 -6.85
C GLY A 121 -5.37 4.28 -7.58
N ILE A 122 -6.11 4.63 -8.63
CA ILE A 122 -6.96 3.72 -9.40
C ILE A 122 -6.13 3.11 -10.53
N ASN A 123 -5.94 1.78 -10.53
CA ASN A 123 -4.99 1.10 -11.40
C ASN A 123 -5.60 0.11 -12.40
N GLU A 124 -6.91 -0.13 -12.34
CA GLU A 124 -7.62 -1.07 -13.20
C GLU A 124 -7.36 -0.87 -14.70
N PRO A 125 -7.26 0.37 -15.22
CA PRO A 125 -6.87 0.59 -16.61
C PRO A 125 -5.52 -0.06 -16.95
N ILE A 126 -4.54 -0.01 -16.05
CA ILE A 126 -3.23 -0.66 -16.27
C ILE A 126 -3.32 -2.17 -16.05
N ILE A 127 -3.95 -2.62 -14.96
CA ILE A 127 -4.04 -4.06 -14.63
C ILE A 127 -4.71 -4.87 -15.72
N PHE A 128 -5.80 -4.35 -16.29
CA PHE A 128 -6.59 -5.05 -17.30
C PHE A 128 -6.26 -4.60 -18.74
N GLY A 129 -5.82 -3.35 -18.93
CA GLY A 129 -5.47 -2.83 -20.26
C GLY A 129 -4.06 -3.24 -20.71
N MET A 130 -3.16 -3.53 -19.78
CA MET A 130 -1.93 -4.27 -20.04
C MET A 130 -2.17 -5.72 -19.60
N PRO A 131 -1.64 -6.73 -20.32
CA PRO A 131 -1.72 -8.11 -19.85
C PRO A 131 -0.78 -8.31 -18.65
N ILE A 132 -1.14 -7.81 -17.47
CA ILE A 132 -0.45 -8.09 -16.19
C ILE A 132 -0.99 -9.39 -15.61
N VAL A 133 -2.31 -9.53 -15.60
CA VAL A 133 -3.01 -10.75 -15.20
C VAL A 133 -2.53 -11.93 -16.04
N LEU A 134 -2.11 -13.01 -15.36
CA LEU A 134 -1.60 -14.25 -15.96
C LEU A 134 -0.36 -14.10 -16.86
N ASN A 135 0.33 -12.96 -16.84
CA ASN A 135 1.56 -12.76 -17.61
C ASN A 135 2.81 -12.94 -16.73
N PRO A 136 3.56 -14.03 -16.88
CA PRO A 136 4.70 -14.33 -16.01
C PRO A 136 5.80 -13.27 -16.06
N ILE A 137 5.95 -12.56 -17.18
CA ILE A 137 6.96 -11.50 -17.32
C ILE A 137 6.55 -10.26 -16.50
N MET A 138 5.27 -9.88 -16.56
CA MET A 138 4.77 -8.68 -15.86
C MET A 138 4.49 -8.93 -14.38
N ILE A 139 4.18 -10.17 -13.99
CA ILE A 139 3.98 -10.54 -12.59
C ILE A 139 5.24 -10.28 -11.75
N ILE A 140 6.44 -10.50 -12.30
CA ILE A 140 7.70 -10.29 -11.59
C ILE A 140 7.87 -8.83 -11.11
N PRO A 141 7.88 -7.80 -11.99
CA PRO A 141 7.99 -6.41 -11.55
C PRO A 141 6.77 -5.98 -10.73
N PHE A 142 5.59 -6.54 -11.00
CA PHE A 142 4.37 -6.24 -10.26
C PHE A 142 4.41 -6.69 -8.79
N ILE A 143 5.07 -7.83 -8.50
CA ILE A 143 5.33 -8.29 -7.13
C ILE A 143 6.49 -7.51 -6.51
N LEU A 144 7.61 -7.34 -7.22
CA LEU A 144 8.82 -6.76 -6.65
C LEU A 144 8.68 -5.28 -6.31
N THR A 145 7.99 -4.51 -7.15
CA THR A 145 7.83 -3.06 -6.96
C THR A 145 7.22 -2.69 -5.60
N PRO A 146 6.05 -3.23 -5.17
CA PRO A 146 5.48 -2.89 -3.88
C PRO A 146 6.32 -3.40 -2.69
N LEU A 147 7.10 -4.48 -2.86
CA LEU A 147 8.06 -4.91 -1.83
C LEU A 147 9.19 -3.90 -1.67
N VAL A 148 9.75 -3.40 -2.77
CA VAL A 148 10.77 -2.35 -2.74
C VAL A 148 10.21 -1.08 -2.12
N LEU A 149 8.99 -0.66 -2.50
CA LEU A 149 8.33 0.50 -1.89
C LEU A 149 8.14 0.32 -0.38
N CYS A 150 7.70 -0.86 0.06
CA CYS A 150 7.57 -1.18 1.48
C CYS A 150 8.90 -1.07 2.23
N VAL A 151 9.98 -1.68 1.71
CA VAL A 151 11.30 -1.66 2.35
C VAL A 151 11.86 -0.23 2.41
N VAL A 152 11.81 0.49 1.29
CA VAL A 152 12.30 1.87 1.20
C VAL A 152 11.54 2.78 2.15
N ALA A 153 10.21 2.73 2.13
CA ALA A 153 9.38 3.55 3.02
C ALA A 153 9.63 3.22 4.49
N TYR A 154 9.71 1.94 4.83
CA TYR A 154 9.95 1.50 6.21
C TYR A 154 11.27 2.03 6.74
N PHE A 155 12.37 1.87 6.00
CA PHE A 155 13.69 2.33 6.45
C PHE A 155 13.85 3.84 6.36
N ALA A 156 13.20 4.52 5.42
CA ALA A 156 13.15 5.98 5.39
C ALA A 156 12.47 6.53 6.66
N MET A 157 11.40 5.88 7.12
CA MET A 157 10.76 6.25 8.39
C MET A 157 11.62 5.86 9.59
N ALA A 158 12.08 4.61 9.66
CA ALA A 158 12.86 4.10 10.80
C ALA A 158 14.17 4.88 11.04
N SER A 159 14.78 5.43 9.99
CA SER A 159 15.99 6.27 10.08
C SER A 159 15.71 7.73 10.42
N GLY A 160 14.44 8.16 10.42
CA GLY A 160 14.04 9.54 10.65
C GLY A 160 14.14 10.46 9.42
N LEU A 161 14.45 9.92 8.23
CA LEU A 161 14.43 10.69 6.98
C LEU A 161 13.02 11.16 6.60
N VAL A 162 12.02 10.33 6.90
CA VAL A 162 10.60 10.60 6.68
C VAL A 162 9.86 10.47 8.02
N PRO A 163 8.98 11.41 8.40
CA PRO A 163 8.21 11.28 9.63
C PRO A 163 7.24 10.08 9.55
N TYR A 164 6.91 9.50 10.70
CA TYR A 164 5.87 8.47 10.76
C TYR A 164 4.52 9.11 10.46
N THR A 165 3.59 8.31 9.93
CA THR A 165 2.23 8.79 9.68
C THR A 165 1.52 9.08 11.01
N ASN A 166 1.00 10.29 11.15
CA ASN A 166 0.48 10.82 12.42
C ASN A 166 -0.89 10.27 12.85
N GLY A 167 -1.46 9.35 12.09
CA GLY A 167 -2.78 8.77 12.35
C GLY A 167 -3.96 9.51 11.70
N THR A 168 -3.71 10.58 10.94
CA THR A 168 -4.77 11.23 10.16
C THR A 168 -5.23 10.29 9.06
N ASN A 169 -6.50 9.86 9.12
CA ASN A 169 -7.04 8.93 8.16
C ASN A 169 -7.55 9.66 6.91
N ILE A 170 -6.69 9.79 5.91
CA ILE A 170 -7.08 10.34 4.61
C ILE A 170 -7.54 9.21 3.67
N PRO A 171 -8.44 9.50 2.70
CA PRO A 171 -8.85 8.52 1.70
C PRO A 171 -7.66 8.01 0.88
N TRP A 172 -7.65 6.72 0.54
CA TRP A 172 -6.58 6.11 -0.28
C TRP A 172 -6.49 6.68 -1.71
N THR A 173 -7.53 7.38 -2.17
CA THR A 173 -7.54 8.09 -3.45
C THR A 173 -6.89 9.47 -3.37
N THR A 174 -6.38 9.88 -2.20
CA THR A 174 -5.68 11.16 -2.05
C THR A 174 -4.40 11.13 -2.89
N PRO A 175 -4.16 12.13 -3.76
CA PRO A 175 -2.96 12.16 -4.57
C PRO A 175 -1.68 12.10 -3.74
N PRO A 176 -0.66 11.29 -4.12
CA PRO A 176 0.53 11.05 -3.30
C PRO A 176 1.33 12.29 -2.89
N VAL A 177 1.19 13.41 -3.60
CA VAL A 177 1.93 14.66 -3.33
C VAL A 177 1.34 15.45 -2.16
N ILE A 178 0.07 15.21 -1.84
CA ILE A 178 -0.67 15.88 -0.75
C ILE A 178 -1.18 14.91 0.32
N ALA A 179 -0.84 13.63 0.16
CA ALA A 179 -1.21 12.53 1.05
C ALA A 179 -0.30 12.45 2.29
#